data_AF-A0A7C5BGN1-F1
#
_entry.id   AF-A0A7C5BGN1-F1
#
_cell.length_a   1.000
_cell.length_b   1.000
_cell.length_c   1.000
_cell.angle_alpha   90.00
_cell.angle_beta   90.00
_cell.angle_gamma   90.00
#
_symmetry.space_group_name_H-M   'P 1'
#
loop_
_entity.id
_entity.type
_entity.pdbx_description
1 polymer ?
#
loop_
_entity_poly.entity_id
_entity_poly.type
_entity_poly.pdbx_seq_one_letter_code
_entity_poly.pdbx_strand_id
1 'polypeptide(L)'
;NEIKVEYLLTPTEVKQIDSNWTDIPGSSPGWDFNPVPNSEILLKRVIESTSNESDLVMDFFLGSGTTTATAHKLKRKWIGVEMGEHFYSVVLPRMKKVLAYDKSGISKEKDVKRKYNENNTGGFFKYYELEQYEEILRKAKYLEPKEQKTLFDKDFNYIFSTDPKMLDAIELDYENNKIKVDLTKIYPEKQIDIVETLSNLKGKWIKRISEDEIEFEDGDKINIKNLDYRSIKNLIWW
;
A
#
# COMPACT_ATOMS: atom_id res chain seq x y z
N ASN A 1 -30.35 49.30 30.29
CA ASN A 1 -29.00 48.72 30.29
C ASN A 1 -28.89 47.71 29.16
N GLU A 2 -28.38 48.15 28.01
CA GLU A 2 -27.99 47.23 26.93
C GLU A 2 -26.68 46.53 27.35
N ILE A 3 -26.74 45.22 27.51
CA ILE A 3 -25.57 44.40 27.80
C ILE A 3 -24.88 44.15 26.45
N LYS A 4 -23.76 44.83 26.21
CA LYS A 4 -22.87 44.54 25.09
C LYS A 4 -21.93 43.41 25.51
N VAL A 5 -21.97 42.29 24.79
CA VAL A 5 -21.03 41.19 25.01
C VAL A 5 -19.64 41.66 24.59
N GLU A 6 -18.78 41.95 25.56
CA GLU A 6 -17.35 42.19 25.35
C GLU A 6 -16.65 40.84 25.22
N TYR A 7 -16.11 40.56 24.04
CA TYR A 7 -15.22 39.40 23.85
C TYR A 7 -13.82 39.76 24.37
N LEU A 8 -13.23 38.91 25.20
CA LEU A 8 -11.90 39.06 25.83
C LEU A 8 -10.72 38.98 24.83
N LEU A 9 -10.98 38.99 23.53
CA LEU A 9 -9.99 38.85 22.48
C LEU A 9 -9.95 40.13 21.65
N THR A 10 -8.74 40.62 21.38
CA THR A 10 -8.54 41.74 20.46
C THR A 10 -9.11 41.40 19.08
N PRO A 11 -9.80 42.33 18.40
CA PRO A 11 -10.25 42.13 17.03
C PRO A 11 -9.08 41.67 16.17
N THR A 12 -9.21 40.47 15.60
CA THR A 12 -8.20 39.89 14.73
C THR A 12 -8.81 39.72 13.36
N GLU A 13 -8.07 40.03 12.29
CA GLU A 13 -8.51 39.77 10.91
C GLU A 13 -8.64 38.26 10.60
N VAL A 14 -8.05 37.44 11.47
CA VAL A 14 -8.08 35.98 11.42
C VAL A 14 -9.13 35.47 12.40
N LYS A 15 -10.15 34.80 11.89
CA LYS A 15 -11.12 34.08 12.73
C LYS A 15 -10.41 32.90 13.39
N GLN A 16 -10.33 32.90 14.72
CA GLN A 16 -9.85 31.73 15.46
C GLN A 16 -10.85 30.58 15.29
N ILE A 17 -10.32 29.38 15.07
CA ILE A 17 -11.11 28.15 15.02
C ILE A 17 -11.46 27.79 16.46
N ASP A 18 -12.75 27.56 16.72
CA ASP A 18 -13.26 27.11 18.01
C ASP A 18 -13.67 25.62 17.94
N SER A 19 -14.26 25.11 19.02
CA SER A 19 -14.79 23.74 19.07
C SER A 19 -16.14 23.59 18.35
N ASN A 20 -16.63 24.62 17.66
CA ASN A 20 -17.90 24.63 16.97
C ASN A 20 -17.71 24.43 15.45
N TRP A 21 -17.84 23.18 15.02
CA TRP A 21 -17.59 22.69 13.65
C TRP A 21 -18.67 23.07 12.62
N THR A 22 -19.39 24.18 12.83
CA THR A 22 -20.44 24.66 11.91
C THR A 22 -19.91 25.22 10.59
N ASP A 23 -18.61 25.47 10.50
CA ASP A 23 -17.96 26.03 9.32
C ASP A 23 -17.57 24.98 8.28
N ILE A 24 -17.61 23.70 8.64
CA ILE A 24 -17.40 22.58 7.71
C ILE A 24 -18.76 22.07 7.25
N PRO A 25 -19.09 22.11 5.95
CA PRO A 25 -20.32 21.53 5.46
C PRO A 25 -20.32 20.03 5.75
N GLY A 26 -21.41 19.54 6.32
CA GLY A 26 -21.64 18.11 6.49
C GLY A 26 -21.66 17.39 5.14
N SER A 27 -21.39 16.09 5.16
CA SER A 27 -21.50 15.22 3.99
C SER A 27 -22.88 15.38 3.35
N SER A 28 -22.93 15.70 2.05
CA SER A 28 -24.19 15.95 1.33
C SER A 28 -25.14 14.75 1.47
N PRO A 29 -26.40 14.96 1.91
CA PRO A 29 -27.37 13.88 2.05
C PRO A 29 -27.98 13.58 0.67
N GLY A 30 -27.27 12.80 -0.14
CA GLY A 30 -27.91 12.04 -1.22
C GLY A 30 -28.50 10.77 -0.62
N TRP A 31 -29.77 10.48 -0.91
CA TRP A 31 -30.42 9.20 -0.52
C TRP A 31 -29.90 7.98 -1.28
N ASP A 32 -28.88 8.17 -2.12
CA ASP A 32 -28.11 7.08 -2.71
C ASP A 32 -27.04 6.67 -1.70
N PHE A 33 -27.10 5.42 -1.24
CA PHE A 33 -26.07 4.72 -0.43
C PHE A 33 -24.71 4.57 -1.16
N ASN A 34 -24.35 5.50 -2.04
CA ASN A 34 -22.98 5.63 -2.51
C ASN A 34 -22.12 6.09 -1.32
N PRO A 35 -20.95 5.47 -1.07
CA PRO A 35 -20.12 5.81 0.07
C PRO A 35 -19.77 7.30 0.00
N VAL A 36 -20.43 8.10 0.84
CA VAL A 36 -20.23 9.54 0.87
C VAL A 36 -18.84 9.75 1.45
N PRO A 37 -17.85 10.19 0.65
CA PRO A 37 -16.49 10.30 1.12
C PRO A 37 -16.44 11.29 2.29
N ASN A 38 -15.59 11.00 3.28
CA ASN A 38 -15.28 11.95 4.35
C ASN A 38 -14.94 13.31 3.73
N SER A 39 -15.30 14.41 4.40
CA SER A 39 -14.98 15.74 3.88
C SER A 39 -13.47 15.97 3.88
N GLU A 40 -12.87 16.20 2.71
CA GLU A 40 -11.45 16.55 2.60
C GLU A 40 -11.11 17.79 3.44
N ILE A 41 -12.06 18.72 3.61
CA ILE A 41 -11.89 19.94 4.43
C ILE A 41 -11.71 19.58 5.91
N LEU A 42 -12.49 18.61 6.41
CA LEU A 42 -12.34 18.11 7.78
C LEU A 42 -10.96 17.47 7.97
N LEU A 43 -10.58 16.58 7.06
CA LEU A 43 -9.30 15.88 7.14
C LEU A 43 -8.12 16.85 6.97
N LYS A 44 -8.25 17.89 6.16
CA LYS A 44 -7.25 18.95 6.04
C LYS A 44 -6.99 19.61 7.39
N ARG A 45 -8.04 20.02 8.09
CA ARG A 45 -7.91 20.63 9.43
C ARG A 45 -7.20 19.68 10.41
N VAL A 46 -7.63 18.42 10.46
CA VAL A 46 -7.02 17.42 11.35
C VAL A 46 -5.55 17.22 11.03
N ILE A 47 -5.20 16.99 9.76
CA ILE A 47 -3.82 16.72 9.33
C ILE A 47 -2.93 17.94 9.55
N GLU A 48 -3.37 19.14 9.19
CA GLU A 48 -2.57 20.37 9.39
C GLU A 48 -2.38 20.71 10.88
N SER A 49 -3.34 20.35 11.74
CA SER A 49 -3.23 20.59 13.18
C SER A 49 -2.34 19.58 13.93
N THR A 50 -2.09 18.41 13.35
CA THR A 50 -1.40 17.29 14.02
C THR A 50 -0.12 16.82 13.33
N SER A 51 0.21 17.37 12.15
CA SER A 51 1.38 16.95 11.37
C SER A 51 1.98 18.09 10.57
N ASN A 52 3.26 17.96 10.26
CA ASN A 52 4.00 18.83 9.34
C ASN A 52 4.09 18.22 7.93
N GLU A 53 4.61 18.99 6.98
CA GLU A 53 4.95 18.45 5.67
C GLU A 53 6.00 17.33 5.79
N SER A 54 5.92 16.34 4.91
CA SER A 54 6.72 15.11 4.91
C SER A 54 6.47 14.11 6.04
N ASP A 55 5.67 14.46 7.05
CA ASP A 55 5.23 13.51 8.08
C ASP A 55 4.36 12.40 7.47
N LEU A 56 4.24 11.30 8.21
CA LEU A 56 3.47 10.13 7.82
C LEU A 56 2.05 10.16 8.41
N VAL A 57 1.04 10.05 7.55
CA VAL A 57 -0.37 9.90 7.95
C VAL A 57 -0.81 8.46 7.67
N MET A 58 -1.38 7.78 8.65
CA MET A 58 -1.85 6.40 8.49
C MET A 58 -3.36 6.31 8.70
N ASP A 59 -4.04 5.56 7.83
CA ASP A 59 -5.47 5.27 7.92
C ASP A 59 -5.71 3.78 7.67
N PHE A 60 -6.21 3.07 8.70
CA PHE A 60 -6.52 1.64 8.62
C PHE A 60 -7.98 1.34 8.24
N PHE A 61 -8.80 2.38 8.05
CA PHE A 61 -10.18 2.29 7.55
C PHE A 61 -10.33 3.25 6.36
N LEU A 62 -9.51 3.02 5.34
CA LEU A 62 -9.27 3.98 4.28
C LEU A 62 -10.53 4.38 3.50
N GLY A 63 -11.48 3.46 3.39
CA GLY A 63 -12.75 3.64 2.69
C GLY A 63 -12.49 4.12 1.28
N SER A 64 -13.01 5.30 0.96
CA SER A 64 -12.87 5.90 -0.37
C SER A 64 -11.48 6.46 -0.67
N GLY A 65 -10.51 6.38 0.24
CA GLY A 65 -9.18 6.98 0.04
C GLY A 65 -9.13 8.48 0.28
N THR A 66 -10.02 9.01 1.12
CA THR A 66 -10.09 10.46 1.38
C THR A 66 -8.88 10.94 2.19
N THR A 67 -8.45 10.16 3.19
CA THR A 67 -7.29 10.50 4.05
C THR A 67 -6.00 10.54 3.26
N THR A 68 -5.72 9.51 2.46
CA THR A 68 -4.50 9.46 1.63
C THR A 68 -4.51 10.53 0.54
N ALA A 69 -5.65 10.80 -0.10
CA ALA A 69 -5.78 11.91 -1.05
C ALA A 69 -5.50 13.28 -0.41
N THR A 70 -6.09 13.52 0.76
CA THR A 70 -5.92 14.78 1.50
C THR A 70 -4.48 14.95 1.99
N ALA A 71 -3.90 13.93 2.61
CA ALA A 71 -2.51 13.90 3.05
C ALA A 71 -1.55 14.16 1.89
N HIS A 72 -1.78 13.53 0.73
CA HIS A 72 -0.96 13.72 -0.46
C HIS A 72 -1.03 15.16 -1.00
N LYS A 73 -2.23 15.73 -1.14
CA LYS A 73 -2.42 17.13 -1.55
C LYS A 73 -1.74 18.12 -0.59
N LEU A 74 -1.63 17.74 0.69
CA LEU A 74 -0.94 18.51 1.73
C LEU A 74 0.56 18.18 1.85
N LYS A 75 1.15 17.37 0.95
CA LYS A 75 2.59 17.01 1.00
C LYS A 75 3.01 16.19 2.20
N ARG A 76 2.15 15.29 2.68
CA ARG A 76 2.48 14.24 3.65
C ARG A 76 2.72 12.91 2.95
N LYS A 77 3.53 12.05 3.57
CA LYS A 77 3.59 10.61 3.26
C LYS A 77 2.36 9.94 3.84
N TRP A 78 1.95 8.81 3.28
CA TRP A 78 0.77 8.12 3.78
C TRP A 78 0.84 6.61 3.65
N ILE A 79 0.16 5.92 4.56
CA ILE A 79 -0.15 4.49 4.50
C ILE A 79 -1.65 4.34 4.66
N GLY A 80 -2.28 3.63 3.73
CA GLY A 80 -3.72 3.35 3.76
C GLY A 80 -3.94 1.85 3.72
N VAL A 81 -4.84 1.35 4.57
CA VAL A 81 -5.27 -0.06 4.56
C VAL A 81 -6.76 -0.11 4.24
N GLU A 82 -7.12 -0.96 3.28
CA GLU A 82 -8.49 -1.23 2.88
C GLU A 82 -8.65 -2.74 2.64
N MET A 83 -9.85 -3.27 2.92
CA MET A 83 -10.17 -4.67 2.75
C MET A 83 -10.83 -4.94 1.38
N GLY A 84 -10.34 -5.98 0.71
CA GLY A 84 -10.98 -6.58 -0.47
C GLY A 84 -11.05 -5.66 -1.69
N GLU A 85 -12.05 -5.93 -2.54
CA GLU A 85 -12.21 -5.32 -3.87
C GLU A 85 -12.45 -3.80 -3.87
N HIS A 86 -12.75 -3.22 -2.71
CA HIS A 86 -12.94 -1.78 -2.57
C HIS A 86 -11.66 -0.99 -2.92
N PHE A 87 -10.49 -1.57 -2.64
CA PHE A 87 -9.21 -0.98 -3.03
C PHE A 87 -9.13 -0.78 -4.55
N TYR A 88 -9.41 -1.83 -5.33
CA TYR A 88 -9.28 -1.81 -6.79
C TYR A 88 -10.35 -0.94 -7.47
N SER A 89 -11.58 -0.97 -6.96
CA SER A 89 -12.71 -0.26 -7.54
C SER A 89 -12.74 1.23 -7.19
N VAL A 90 -12.26 1.63 -6.01
CA VAL A 90 -12.40 3.00 -5.50
C VAL A 90 -11.06 3.67 -5.20
N VAL A 91 -10.25 3.08 -4.33
CA VAL A 91 -9.01 3.71 -3.82
C VAL A 91 -7.99 3.90 -4.93
N LEU A 92 -7.68 2.84 -5.67
CA LEU A 92 -6.66 2.84 -6.73
C LEU A 92 -7.00 3.86 -7.84
N PRO A 93 -8.22 3.88 -8.43
CA PRO A 93 -8.60 4.89 -9.41
C PRO A 93 -8.54 6.31 -8.86
N ARG A 94 -8.96 6.53 -7.60
CA ARG A 94 -8.89 7.84 -6.96
C ARG A 94 -7.45 8.31 -6.78
N MET A 95 -6.57 7.46 -6.25
CA MET A 95 -5.17 7.83 -6.04
C MET A 95 -4.43 8.05 -7.36
N LYS A 96 -4.77 7.32 -8.43
CA LYS A 96 -4.27 7.63 -9.78
C LYS A 96 -4.65 9.05 -10.23
N LYS A 97 -5.90 9.48 -10.00
CA LYS A 97 -6.34 10.85 -10.30
C LYS A 97 -5.60 11.88 -9.45
N VAL A 98 -5.40 11.60 -8.16
CA VAL A 98 -4.66 12.47 -7.24
C VAL A 98 -3.19 12.60 -7.68
N LEU A 99 -2.53 11.54 -8.10
CA LEU A 99 -1.18 11.64 -8.65
C LEU A 99 -1.16 12.46 -9.96
N ALA A 100 -2.16 12.25 -10.82
CA ALA A 100 -2.33 12.96 -12.09
C ALA A 100 -2.97 14.35 -11.98
N TYR A 101 -2.92 14.97 -10.81
CA TYR A 101 -3.54 16.26 -10.48
C TYR A 101 -5.08 16.29 -10.49
N ASP A 102 -5.65 16.00 -9.33
CA ASP A 102 -7.08 16.12 -9.04
C ASP A 102 -7.46 17.56 -8.67
N LYS A 103 -8.27 18.22 -9.51
CA LYS A 103 -8.74 19.60 -9.31
C LYS A 103 -9.93 19.72 -8.35
N SER A 104 -10.37 18.62 -7.74
CA SER A 104 -11.53 18.57 -6.83
C SER A 104 -11.17 18.76 -5.34
N GLY A 105 -12.19 18.95 -4.50
CA GLY A 105 -12.03 19.06 -3.05
C GLY A 105 -11.12 20.22 -2.61
N ILE A 106 -10.20 19.95 -1.68
CA ILE A 106 -9.31 20.97 -1.11
C ILE A 106 -8.29 21.52 -2.11
N SER A 107 -8.12 20.88 -3.27
CA SER A 107 -7.26 21.39 -4.35
C SER A 107 -7.71 22.76 -4.89
N LYS A 108 -8.92 23.20 -4.54
CA LYS A 108 -9.44 24.53 -4.90
C LYS A 108 -8.93 25.63 -3.98
N GLU A 109 -8.51 25.31 -2.75
CA GLU A 109 -8.05 26.25 -1.74
C GLU A 109 -6.70 26.88 -2.12
N LYS A 110 -6.53 28.17 -1.80
CA LYS A 110 -5.37 28.96 -2.27
C LYS A 110 -4.04 28.47 -1.69
N ASP A 111 -4.03 28.10 -0.42
CA ASP A 111 -2.89 27.54 0.31
C ASP A 111 -2.54 26.14 -0.20
N VAL A 112 -3.53 25.30 -0.47
CA VAL A 112 -3.31 23.95 -1.05
C VAL A 112 -2.76 24.06 -2.47
N LYS A 113 -3.30 24.95 -3.33
CA LYS A 113 -2.79 25.16 -4.70
C LYS A 113 -1.32 25.54 -4.77
N ARG A 114 -0.79 26.23 -3.75
CA ARG A 114 0.64 26.54 -3.67
C ARG A 114 1.46 25.27 -3.54
N LYS A 115 0.95 24.28 -2.79
CA LYS A 115 1.61 23.01 -2.52
C LYS A 115 1.32 21.95 -3.58
N TYR A 116 0.11 21.92 -4.15
CA TYR A 116 -0.38 20.88 -5.05
C TYR A 116 -1.06 21.50 -6.28
N ASN A 117 -0.36 21.44 -7.41
CA ASN A 117 -0.72 22.01 -8.71
C ASN A 117 -0.08 21.20 -9.86
N GLU A 118 -0.34 21.59 -11.10
CA GLU A 118 0.12 20.91 -12.32
C GLU A 118 1.65 20.70 -12.37
N ASN A 119 2.44 21.59 -11.77
CA ASN A 119 3.89 21.55 -11.81
C ASN A 119 4.52 20.72 -10.67
N ASN A 120 3.82 20.55 -9.56
CA ASN A 120 4.34 19.88 -8.37
C ASN A 120 3.46 18.71 -7.90
N THR A 121 2.47 18.31 -8.69
CA THR A 121 1.73 17.05 -8.56
C THR A 121 2.62 15.86 -8.89
N GLY A 122 2.12 14.64 -8.64
CA GLY A 122 2.78 13.40 -9.04
C GLY A 122 3.35 12.64 -7.85
N GLY A 123 4.34 11.82 -8.15
CA GLY A 123 4.85 10.79 -7.24
C GLY A 123 4.31 9.41 -7.61
N PHE A 124 4.59 8.46 -6.75
CA PHE A 124 4.14 7.07 -6.89
C PHE A 124 3.65 6.58 -5.53
N PHE A 125 2.82 5.56 -5.55
CA PHE A 125 2.56 4.76 -4.38
C PHE A 125 2.73 3.29 -4.73
N LYS A 126 3.14 2.52 -3.72
CA LYS A 126 3.14 1.06 -3.78
C LYS A 126 1.92 0.56 -3.03
N TYR A 127 1.38 -0.57 -3.43
CA TYR A 127 0.35 -1.27 -2.68
C TYR A 127 0.75 -2.74 -2.56
N TYR A 128 0.35 -3.35 -1.45
CA TYR A 128 0.58 -4.76 -1.17
C TYR A 128 -0.77 -5.40 -0.93
N GLU A 129 -1.00 -6.55 -1.54
CA GLU A 129 -2.14 -7.42 -1.25
C GLU A 129 -1.65 -8.49 -0.27
N LEU A 130 -2.31 -8.61 0.87
CA LEU A 130 -2.00 -9.64 1.86
C LEU A 130 -2.94 -10.82 1.62
N GLU A 131 -2.39 -12.01 1.39
CA GLU A 131 -3.19 -13.24 1.33
C GLU A 131 -3.59 -13.66 2.75
N GLN A 132 -4.86 -14.06 2.93
CA GLN A 132 -5.31 -14.61 4.21
C GLN A 132 -4.84 -16.06 4.38
N TYR A 133 -4.70 -16.50 5.64
CA TYR A 133 -4.28 -17.86 5.98
C TYR A 133 -5.18 -18.92 5.30
N GLU A 134 -6.49 -18.69 5.29
CA GLU A 134 -7.48 -19.57 4.68
C GLU A 134 -7.35 -19.62 3.15
N GLU A 135 -6.99 -18.51 2.51
CA GLU A 135 -6.73 -18.46 1.08
C GLU A 135 -5.47 -19.23 0.73
N ILE A 136 -4.42 -19.12 1.54
CA ILE A 136 -3.20 -19.91 1.42
C ILE A 136 -3.56 -21.40 1.54
N LEU A 137 -4.33 -21.80 2.56
CA LEU A 137 -4.75 -23.20 2.74
C LEU A 137 -5.59 -23.73 1.56
N ARG A 138 -6.45 -22.89 0.97
CA ARG A 138 -7.26 -23.27 -0.22
C ARG A 138 -6.42 -23.44 -1.48
N LYS A 139 -5.34 -22.66 -1.61
CA LYS A 139 -4.44 -22.70 -2.78
C LYS A 139 -3.31 -23.72 -2.61
N ALA A 140 -3.00 -24.12 -1.38
CA ALA A 140 -1.97 -25.10 -1.08
C ALA A 140 -2.36 -26.47 -1.64
N LYS A 141 -1.45 -27.09 -2.40
CA LYS A 141 -1.68 -28.41 -2.99
C LYS A 141 -0.90 -29.46 -2.21
N TYR A 142 -1.43 -29.97 -1.12
CA TYR A 142 -0.67 -30.97 -0.36
C TYR A 142 -0.51 -32.27 -1.15
N LEU A 143 0.73 -32.73 -1.29
CA LEU A 143 0.99 -34.11 -1.66
C LEU A 143 0.59 -35.00 -0.48
N GLU A 144 -0.11 -36.09 -0.78
CA GLU A 144 -0.30 -37.17 0.19
C GLU A 144 1.10 -37.60 0.69
N PRO A 145 1.38 -37.47 1.99
CA PRO A 145 2.68 -37.85 2.51
C PRO A 145 2.87 -39.35 2.28
N LYS A 146 4.01 -39.73 1.69
CA LYS A 146 4.34 -41.14 1.44
C LYS A 146 4.32 -42.00 2.71
N GLU A 147 4.55 -41.37 3.87
CA GLU A 147 4.51 -41.98 5.19
C GLU A 147 3.73 -41.07 6.15
N GLN A 148 2.77 -41.65 6.89
CA GLN A 148 2.07 -40.93 7.95
C GLN A 148 3.00 -40.77 9.15
N LYS A 149 3.38 -39.52 9.43
CA LYS A 149 4.16 -39.17 10.63
C LYS A 149 3.23 -38.88 11.80
N THR A 150 3.67 -39.20 13.01
CA THR A 150 2.99 -38.95 14.27
C THR A 150 3.73 -37.89 15.08
N LEU A 151 3.08 -37.33 16.11
CA LEU A 151 3.68 -36.38 17.06
C LEU A 151 4.98 -36.86 17.74
N PHE A 152 5.28 -38.16 17.65
CA PHE A 152 6.46 -38.78 18.23
C PHE A 152 7.65 -38.86 17.26
N ASP A 153 7.45 -38.53 15.98
CA ASP A 153 8.53 -38.48 15.00
C ASP A 153 9.33 -37.19 15.16
N LYS A 154 10.67 -37.31 15.12
CA LYS A 154 11.58 -36.15 15.30
C LYS A 154 11.38 -35.05 14.27
N ASP A 155 10.90 -35.42 13.08
CA ASP A 155 10.66 -34.51 11.96
C ASP A 155 9.16 -34.30 11.72
N PHE A 156 8.33 -34.49 12.75
CA PHE A 156 6.90 -34.20 12.67
C PHE A 156 6.68 -32.70 12.64
N ASN A 157 6.17 -32.19 11.53
CA ASN A 157 5.80 -30.80 11.38
C ASN A 157 4.28 -30.69 11.46
N TYR A 158 3.75 -30.26 12.61
CA TYR A 158 2.32 -30.18 12.87
C TYR A 158 1.60 -29.15 11.97
N ILE A 159 2.34 -28.20 11.41
CA ILE A 159 1.76 -26.96 10.90
C ILE A 159 1.54 -26.99 9.38
N PHE A 160 2.34 -27.73 8.59
CA PHE A 160 2.16 -27.80 7.13
C PHE A 160 2.68 -29.13 6.54
N SER A 161 1.87 -29.75 5.67
CA SER A 161 2.35 -30.74 4.71
C SER A 161 3.12 -30.02 3.60
N THR A 162 4.06 -30.70 2.93
CA THR A 162 4.85 -30.10 1.85
C THR A 162 3.94 -29.63 0.70
N ASP A 163 3.94 -28.33 0.41
CA ASP A 163 3.26 -27.73 -0.74
C ASP A 163 4.24 -27.67 -1.94
N PRO A 164 3.99 -28.39 -3.05
CA PRO A 164 4.83 -28.36 -4.23
C PRO A 164 4.62 -27.09 -5.05
N LYS A 165 3.83 -26.11 -4.61
CA LYS A 165 3.62 -24.85 -5.32
C LYS A 165 4.92 -24.15 -5.72
N MET A 166 5.96 -24.20 -4.88
CA MET A 166 7.29 -23.68 -5.23
C MET A 166 8.08 -24.60 -6.18
N LEU A 167 7.76 -25.90 -6.24
CA LEU A 167 8.33 -26.80 -7.26
C LEU A 167 7.84 -26.44 -8.66
N ASP A 168 6.60 -25.97 -8.81
CA ASP A 168 6.07 -25.55 -10.12
C ASP A 168 6.88 -24.38 -10.73
N ALA A 169 7.55 -23.59 -9.87
CA ALA A 169 8.43 -22.49 -10.27
C ALA A 169 9.85 -22.94 -10.65
N ILE A 170 10.21 -24.21 -10.48
CA ILE A 170 11.59 -24.70 -10.65
C ILE A 170 11.65 -25.68 -11.83
N GLU A 171 12.44 -25.32 -12.84
CA GLU A 171 12.78 -26.20 -13.97
C GLU A 171 14.19 -26.76 -13.77
N LEU A 172 14.30 -28.10 -13.78
CA LEU A 172 15.58 -28.80 -13.68
C LEU A 172 16.06 -29.22 -15.07
N ASP A 173 17.19 -28.66 -15.49
CA ASP A 173 17.93 -29.11 -16.67
C ASP A 173 19.01 -30.09 -16.21
N TYR A 174 18.69 -31.39 -16.28
CA TYR A 174 19.56 -32.48 -15.87
C TYR A 174 20.78 -32.64 -16.79
N GLU A 175 20.68 -32.24 -18.07
CA GLU A 175 21.77 -32.39 -19.04
C GLU A 175 22.89 -31.36 -18.78
N ASN A 176 22.50 -30.14 -18.43
CA ASN A 176 23.44 -29.05 -18.14
C ASN A 176 23.68 -28.80 -16.64
N ASN A 177 23.05 -29.60 -15.77
CA ASN A 177 23.06 -29.43 -14.31
C ASN A 177 22.70 -28.00 -13.88
N LYS A 178 21.68 -27.43 -14.53
CA LYS A 178 21.19 -26.06 -14.30
C LYS A 178 19.80 -26.08 -13.70
N ILE A 179 19.57 -25.16 -12.76
CA ILE A 179 18.26 -24.92 -12.17
C ILE A 179 17.79 -23.57 -12.69
N LYS A 180 16.64 -23.54 -13.33
CA LYS A 180 15.98 -22.32 -13.79
C LYS A 180 14.77 -22.06 -12.91
N VAL A 181 14.66 -20.84 -12.41
CA VAL A 181 13.54 -20.45 -11.55
C VAL A 181 12.67 -19.43 -12.29
N ASP A 182 11.40 -19.77 -12.42
CA ASP A 182 10.36 -18.95 -13.02
C ASP A 182 9.23 -18.76 -12.01
N LEU A 183 9.33 -17.67 -11.24
CA LEU A 183 8.35 -17.33 -10.20
C LEU A 183 6.98 -17.00 -10.80
N THR A 184 6.89 -16.66 -12.10
CA THR A 184 5.61 -16.33 -12.74
C THR A 184 4.63 -17.49 -12.76
N LYS A 185 5.13 -18.72 -12.61
CA LYS A 185 4.31 -19.94 -12.56
C LYS A 185 3.57 -20.15 -11.23
N ILE A 186 3.97 -19.47 -10.16
CA ILE A 186 3.40 -19.62 -8.82
C ILE A 186 1.96 -19.08 -8.78
N TYR A 187 1.72 -17.98 -9.47
CA TYR A 187 0.41 -17.36 -9.65
C TYR A 187 0.25 -16.93 -11.10
N PRO A 188 -0.10 -17.83 -12.04
CA PRO A 188 -0.21 -17.49 -13.46
C PRO A 188 -1.17 -16.33 -13.76
N GLU A 189 -2.18 -16.15 -12.90
CA GLU A 189 -3.17 -15.10 -12.97
C GLU A 189 -2.73 -13.76 -12.34
N LYS A 190 -1.60 -13.73 -11.61
CA LYS A 190 -1.06 -12.52 -10.97
C LYS A 190 0.36 -12.23 -11.45
N GLN A 191 0.68 -10.95 -11.64
CA GLN A 191 2.06 -10.55 -11.90
C GLN A 191 2.83 -10.45 -10.58
N ILE A 192 3.82 -11.33 -10.37
CA ILE A 192 4.73 -11.23 -9.22
C ILE A 192 5.77 -10.15 -9.52
N ASP A 193 5.88 -9.17 -8.61
CA ASP A 193 6.98 -8.21 -8.64
C ASP A 193 8.25 -8.87 -8.08
N ILE A 194 9.02 -9.49 -8.97
CA ILE A 194 10.28 -10.17 -8.65
C ILE A 194 11.27 -9.19 -8.02
N VAL A 195 11.30 -7.94 -8.49
CA VAL A 195 12.27 -6.93 -8.06
C VAL A 195 12.02 -6.56 -6.61
N GLU A 196 10.76 -6.24 -6.28
CA GLU A 196 10.37 -5.93 -4.91
C GLU A 196 10.50 -7.17 -4.00
N THR A 197 10.19 -8.37 -4.51
CA THR A 197 10.37 -9.63 -3.77
C THR A 197 11.83 -9.81 -3.35
N LEU A 198 12.78 -9.58 -4.25
CA LEU A 198 14.20 -9.68 -3.95
C LEU A 198 14.67 -8.59 -2.98
N SER A 199 14.16 -7.37 -3.13
CA SER A 199 14.39 -6.25 -2.20
C SER A 199 13.97 -6.61 -0.77
N ASN A 200 12.74 -7.11 -0.61
CA ASN A 200 12.19 -7.52 0.69
C ASN A 200 12.94 -8.72 1.27
N LEU A 201 13.23 -9.74 0.45
CA LEU A 201 13.93 -10.94 0.89
C LEU A 201 15.35 -10.66 1.38
N LYS A 202 16.04 -9.71 0.74
CA LYS A 202 17.43 -9.34 1.08
C LYS A 202 17.52 -8.18 2.07
N GLY A 203 16.44 -7.46 2.30
CA GLY A 203 16.43 -6.22 3.10
C GLY A 203 17.27 -5.11 2.46
N LYS A 204 17.32 -5.06 1.12
CA LYS A 204 18.17 -4.12 0.36
C LYS A 204 17.33 -3.16 -0.46
N TRP A 205 17.65 -1.88 -0.40
CA TRP A 205 16.96 -0.86 -1.19
C TRP A 205 17.39 -0.91 -2.66
N ILE A 206 16.40 -0.81 -3.55
CA ILE A 206 16.62 -0.80 -5.00
C ILE A 206 17.14 0.57 -5.41
N LYS A 207 18.30 0.59 -6.07
CA LYS A 207 18.90 1.79 -6.65
C LYS A 207 18.47 2.00 -8.09
N ARG A 208 18.42 0.94 -8.90
CA ARG A 208 18.01 1.00 -10.31
C ARG A 208 17.43 -0.33 -10.78
N ILE A 209 16.41 -0.25 -11.63
CA ILE A 209 15.81 -1.39 -12.33
C ILE A 209 16.12 -1.23 -13.83
N SER A 210 16.68 -2.27 -14.43
CA SER A 210 16.89 -2.42 -15.89
C SER A 210 16.05 -3.58 -16.40
N GLU A 211 15.99 -3.80 -17.72
CA GLU A 211 15.20 -4.89 -18.31
C GLU A 211 15.56 -6.27 -17.72
N ASP A 212 16.87 -6.51 -17.52
CA ASP A 212 17.40 -7.82 -17.13
C ASP A 212 18.06 -7.85 -15.76
N GLU A 213 18.27 -6.70 -15.13
CA GLU A 213 19.10 -6.56 -13.94
C GLU A 213 18.49 -5.57 -12.94
N ILE A 214 18.61 -5.90 -11.65
CA ILE A 214 18.43 -4.96 -10.55
C ILE A 214 19.78 -4.60 -9.94
N GLU A 215 19.93 -3.32 -9.60
CA GLU A 215 21.06 -2.78 -8.85
C GLU A 215 20.54 -2.26 -7.51
N PHE A 216 21.12 -2.75 -6.41
CA PHE A 216 20.82 -2.30 -5.05
C PHE A 216 21.71 -1.12 -4.64
N GLU A 217 21.34 -0.41 -3.57
CA GLU A 217 22.09 0.76 -3.09
C GLU A 217 23.51 0.43 -2.63
N ASP A 218 23.76 -0.80 -2.16
CA ASP A 218 25.08 -1.28 -1.76
C ASP A 218 25.96 -1.73 -2.95
N GLY A 219 25.45 -1.63 -4.17
CA GLY A 219 26.14 -2.00 -5.41
C GLY A 219 25.94 -3.45 -5.84
N ASP A 220 25.22 -4.27 -5.06
CA ASP A 220 24.88 -5.62 -5.47
C ASP A 220 23.98 -5.62 -6.70
N LYS A 221 24.20 -6.59 -7.59
CA LYS A 221 23.46 -6.75 -8.84
C LYS A 221 22.90 -8.15 -9.00
N ILE A 222 21.66 -8.25 -9.47
CA ILE A 222 21.00 -9.55 -9.70
C ILE A 222 20.34 -9.55 -11.07
N ASN A 223 20.59 -10.61 -11.84
CA ASN A 223 19.91 -10.86 -13.10
C ASN A 223 18.51 -11.45 -12.86
N ILE A 224 17.48 -10.79 -13.37
CA ILE A 224 16.07 -11.16 -13.18
C ILE A 224 15.68 -12.32 -14.11
N LYS A 225 16.22 -12.37 -15.35
CA LYS A 225 15.92 -13.43 -16.33
C LYS A 225 16.55 -14.77 -15.96
N ASN A 226 17.67 -14.75 -15.24
CA ASN A 226 18.39 -15.94 -14.81
C ASN A 226 18.67 -15.90 -13.31
N LEU A 227 17.60 -15.99 -12.54
CA LEU A 227 17.62 -16.02 -11.08
C LEU A 227 18.35 -17.26 -10.55
N ASP A 228 19.36 -17.04 -9.71
CA ASP A 228 19.97 -18.12 -8.93
C ASP A 228 19.00 -18.56 -7.84
N TYR A 229 18.57 -19.82 -7.85
CA TYR A 229 17.71 -20.42 -6.82
C TYR A 229 18.24 -20.23 -5.40
N ARG A 230 19.57 -20.12 -5.21
CA ARG A 230 20.18 -19.88 -3.89
C ARG A 230 19.76 -18.53 -3.32
N SER A 231 19.54 -17.54 -4.18
CA SER A 231 19.12 -16.20 -3.78
C SER A 231 17.70 -16.15 -3.23
N ILE A 232 16.85 -17.10 -3.64
CA ILE A 232 15.44 -17.23 -3.26
C ILE A 232 15.17 -18.50 -2.47
N LYS A 233 16.22 -19.21 -2.03
CA LYS A 233 16.09 -20.49 -1.32
C LYS A 233 15.14 -20.38 -0.13
N ASN A 234 15.21 -19.28 0.62
CA ASN A 234 14.34 -19.06 1.77
C ASN A 234 12.84 -18.98 1.44
N LEU A 235 12.46 -18.77 0.16
CA LEU A 235 11.08 -18.83 -0.31
C LEU A 235 10.65 -20.25 -0.69
N ILE A 236 11.58 -21.18 -0.92
CA ILE A 236 11.33 -22.56 -1.39
C ILE A 236 10.99 -23.51 -0.24
N TRP A 237 11.41 -23.19 0.99
CA TRP A 237 11.30 -24.08 2.16
C TRP A 237 10.07 -23.81 3.04
N TRP A 238 9.10 -23.06 2.53
CA TRP A 238 7.78 -22.87 3.14
C TRP A 238 6.77 -23.77 2.46
#